data_AF-A0A524EME9-F1
#
_entry.id   AF-A0A524EME9-F1
#
_cell.length_a   1.000
_cell.length_b   1.000
_cell.length_c   1.000
_cell.angle_alpha   90.00
_cell.angle_beta   90.00
_cell.angle_gamma   90.00
#
_symmetry.space_group_name_H-M   'P 1'
#
loop_
_entity.id
_entity.type
_entity.pdbx_description
1 polymer ?
#
loop_
_entity_poly.entity_id
_entity_poly.type
_entity_poly.pdbx_seq_one_letter_code
_entity_poly.pdbx_strand_id
1 'polypeptide(L)'
;MPQRIALEHGGDNLWYGRIVELIGTHARGRSQEEVISRLEKEVSYHVKWLEGHGESTPTINEIELAVTDVESNVAELGESGGEVAFYDFDRQRVSNDLLERCIRCMRYNRVDLLELVRDLPSEVMKKTPPAKSRNIQGILAHICNAEEFYISRLGEETDRIYEEYLGMPESQADSLPILERMEIVRGASTETLRFLIPSKNGMILTRPDYTRYPNEKWSTYKIIRRFLEHEREHIYNIRGYLNLPLRE
;
A
#
# COMPACT_ATOMS: atom_id res chain seq x y z
N MET A 1 8.48 -11.87 22.12
CA MET A 1 7.04 -11.53 22.17
C MET A 1 6.49 -11.79 20.79
N PRO A 2 5.31 -12.41 20.67
CA PRO A 2 4.71 -12.67 19.37
C PRO A 2 4.47 -11.36 18.62
N GLN A 3 4.65 -11.40 17.30
CA GLN A 3 4.27 -10.30 16.43
C GLN A 3 2.76 -10.25 16.30
N ARG A 4 2.20 -9.05 16.37
CA ARG A 4 0.75 -8.86 16.31
C ARG A 4 0.33 -8.88 14.85
N ILE A 5 -0.74 -9.61 14.55
CA ILE A 5 -1.35 -9.60 13.23
C ILE A 5 -2.77 -9.07 13.31
N ALA A 6 -3.13 -8.30 12.27
CA ALA A 6 -4.46 -7.75 12.10
C ALA A 6 -5.05 -8.29 10.80
N LEU A 7 -6.26 -8.82 10.91
CA LEU A 7 -6.98 -9.47 9.82
C LEU A 7 -8.19 -8.64 9.41
N GLU A 8 -8.57 -8.73 8.14
CA GLU A 8 -9.89 -8.29 7.70
C GLU A 8 -10.47 -9.35 6.76
N HIS A 9 -11.79 -9.48 6.78
CA HIS A 9 -12.49 -10.29 5.80
C HIS A 9 -13.78 -9.62 5.32
N GLY A 10 -14.08 -9.85 4.05
CA GLY A 10 -15.25 -9.32 3.35
C GLY A 10 -16.07 -10.42 2.70
N GLY A 11 -16.84 -10.05 1.67
CA GLY A 11 -17.55 -11.01 0.81
C GLY A 11 -16.61 -12.05 0.18
N ASP A 12 -17.19 -13.14 -0.34
CA ASP A 12 -16.49 -14.19 -1.12
C ASP A 12 -15.33 -14.91 -0.40
N ASN A 13 -15.41 -15.02 0.92
CA ASN A 13 -14.41 -15.66 1.78
C ASN A 13 -13.00 -15.10 1.59
N LEU A 14 -12.85 -13.84 1.17
CA LEU A 14 -11.55 -13.22 1.01
C LEU A 14 -11.06 -12.69 2.36
N TRP A 15 -9.82 -13.05 2.69
CA TRP A 15 -9.13 -12.61 3.89
C TRP A 15 -7.88 -11.83 3.51
N TYR A 16 -7.64 -10.72 4.21
CA TYR A 16 -6.38 -9.98 4.18
C TYR A 16 -5.77 -9.94 5.58
N GLY A 17 -4.45 -10.02 5.65
CA GLY A 17 -3.72 -9.92 6.91
C GLY A 17 -2.46 -9.09 6.75
N ARG A 18 -2.02 -8.51 7.87
CA ARG A 18 -0.78 -7.74 8.00
C ARG A 18 -0.15 -7.97 9.36
N ILE A 19 1.14 -7.71 9.47
CA ILE A 19 1.88 -7.72 10.73
C ILE A 19 2.02 -6.26 11.19
N VAL A 20 1.51 -5.95 12.38
CA VAL A 20 1.35 -4.57 12.85
C VAL A 20 2.70 -3.88 13.02
N GLU A 21 3.71 -4.59 13.51
CA GLU A 21 5.07 -4.06 13.72
C GLU A 21 5.91 -3.97 12.43
N LEU A 22 5.47 -4.60 11.34
CA LEU A 22 6.17 -4.68 10.06
C LEU A 22 5.31 -4.04 8.95
N ILE A 23 5.24 -2.71 8.95
CA ILE A 23 4.40 -1.95 8.02
C ILE A 23 4.78 -2.26 6.56
N GLY A 24 3.77 -2.56 5.74
CA GLY A 24 3.93 -2.97 4.34
C GLY A 24 3.88 -4.48 4.12
N THR A 25 3.97 -5.27 5.19
CA THR A 25 3.62 -6.70 5.12
C THR A 25 2.15 -6.85 4.80
N HIS A 26 1.84 -7.81 3.91
CA HIS A 26 0.48 -8.16 3.62
C HIS A 26 0.40 -9.62 3.17
N ALA A 27 -0.74 -10.24 3.39
CA ALA A 27 -1.09 -11.52 2.81
C ALA A 27 -2.58 -11.56 2.51
N ARG A 28 -2.96 -12.29 1.45
CA ARG A 28 -4.34 -12.59 1.12
C ARG A 28 -4.58 -14.09 1.05
N GLY A 29 -5.77 -14.55 1.37
CA GLY A 29 -6.15 -15.97 1.40
C GLY A 29 -7.66 -16.18 1.38
N ARG A 30 -8.09 -17.43 1.33
CA ARG A 30 -9.49 -17.87 1.37
C ARG A 30 -9.94 -18.33 2.76
N SER A 31 -9.02 -18.38 3.71
CA SER A 31 -9.31 -18.60 5.13
C SER A 31 -8.32 -17.82 6.00
N GLN A 32 -8.67 -17.68 7.28
CA GLN A 32 -7.79 -17.11 8.29
C GLN A 32 -6.47 -17.89 8.40
N GLU A 33 -6.52 -19.23 8.43
CA GLU A 33 -5.35 -20.09 8.56
C GLU A 33 -4.40 -19.92 7.36
N GLU A 34 -4.96 -19.79 6.16
CA GLU A 34 -4.15 -19.56 4.95
C GLU A 34 -3.43 -18.21 5.01
N VAL A 35 -4.10 -17.16 5.46
CA VAL A 35 -3.49 -15.83 5.62
C VAL A 35 -2.38 -15.87 6.68
N ILE A 36 -2.62 -16.52 7.83
CA ILE A 36 -1.62 -16.66 8.89
C ILE A 36 -0.38 -17.40 8.36
N SER A 37 -0.55 -18.54 7.69
CA SER A 37 0.59 -19.30 7.12
C SER A 37 1.36 -18.49 6.07
N ARG A 38 0.68 -17.63 5.31
CA ARG A 38 1.34 -16.72 4.35
C ARG A 38 2.07 -15.58 5.07
N LEU A 39 1.55 -15.06 6.17
CA LEU A 39 2.21 -14.03 6.98
C LEU A 39 3.49 -14.56 7.64
N GLU A 40 3.50 -15.82 8.10
CA GLU A 40 4.72 -16.45 8.64
C GLU A 40 5.88 -16.40 7.63
N LYS A 41 5.58 -16.65 6.35
CA LYS A 41 6.56 -16.54 5.26
C LYS A 41 6.89 -15.08 4.93
N GLU A 42 5.90 -14.19 4.99
CA GLU A 42 6.07 -12.76 4.73
C GLU A 42 7.04 -12.11 5.73
N VAL A 43 7.09 -12.55 6.99
CA VAL A 43 8.07 -12.06 7.97
C VAL A 43 9.50 -12.19 7.44
N SER A 44 9.87 -13.39 7.00
CA SER A 44 11.23 -13.67 6.52
C SER A 44 11.55 -12.89 5.25
N TYR A 45 10.58 -12.78 4.33
CA TYR A 45 10.73 -11.98 3.12
C TYR A 45 10.91 -10.50 3.44
N HIS A 46 10.08 -9.94 4.32
CA HIS A 46 10.12 -8.53 4.65
C HIS A 46 11.42 -8.14 5.35
N VAL A 47 11.94 -8.98 6.24
CA VAL A 47 13.25 -8.75 6.86
C VAL A 47 14.37 -8.76 5.82
N LYS A 48 14.43 -9.78 4.95
CA LYS A 48 15.45 -9.83 3.88
C LYS A 48 15.35 -8.63 2.93
N TRP A 49 14.13 -8.23 2.60
CA TRP A 49 13.88 -7.07 1.77
C TRP A 49 14.41 -5.78 2.41
N LEU A 50 14.17 -5.57 3.70
CA LEU A 50 14.73 -4.44 4.44
C LEU A 50 16.28 -4.50 4.46
N GLU A 51 16.86 -5.68 4.71
CA GLU A 51 18.32 -5.88 4.70
C GLU A 51 18.95 -5.58 3.34
N GLY A 52 18.31 -6.02 2.24
CA GLY A 52 18.75 -5.79 0.87
C GLY A 52 18.83 -4.30 0.51
N HIS A 53 17.95 -3.49 1.11
CA HIS A 53 17.95 -2.03 0.98
C HIS A 53 18.80 -1.31 2.05
N GLY A 54 19.48 -2.06 2.92
CA GLY A 54 20.31 -1.51 4.00
C GLY A 54 19.52 -0.84 5.13
N GLU A 55 18.22 -1.14 5.25
CA GLU A 55 17.36 -0.61 6.30
C GLU A 55 17.50 -1.43 7.59
N SER A 56 17.36 -0.77 8.73
CA SER A 56 17.41 -1.45 10.02
C SER A 56 16.26 -2.45 10.16
N THR A 57 16.60 -3.69 10.49
CA THR A 57 15.63 -4.76 10.70
C THR A 57 15.39 -5.01 12.18
N PRO A 58 14.16 -5.40 12.57
CA PRO A 58 13.92 -5.88 13.91
C PRO A 58 14.57 -7.25 14.09
N THR A 59 15.13 -7.51 15.27
CA THR A 59 15.60 -8.85 15.65
C THR A 59 14.40 -9.78 15.82
N ILE A 60 14.27 -10.78 14.95
CA ILE A 60 13.22 -11.81 15.03
C ILE A 60 13.89 -13.15 15.35
N ASN A 61 13.83 -13.58 16.61
CA ASN A 61 14.43 -14.84 17.05
C ASN A 61 13.53 -16.05 16.74
N GLU A 62 12.21 -15.88 16.92
CA GLU A 62 11.19 -16.88 16.62
C GLU A 62 9.98 -16.19 16.00
N ILE A 63 9.43 -16.76 14.93
CA ILE A 63 8.21 -16.27 14.28
C ILE A 63 7.02 -16.85 15.05
N GLU A 64 6.52 -16.09 16.01
CA GLU A 64 5.27 -16.37 16.70
C GLU A 64 4.29 -15.25 16.33
N LEU A 65 3.13 -15.61 15.75
CA LEU A 65 2.11 -14.64 15.33
C LEU A 65 0.88 -14.73 16.24
N ALA A 66 0.38 -13.58 16.70
CA ALA A 66 -0.82 -13.49 17.51
C ALA A 66 -1.86 -12.59 16.82
N VAL A 67 -3.05 -13.14 16.53
CA VAL A 67 -4.17 -12.35 16.03
C VAL A 67 -4.63 -11.41 17.14
N THR A 68 -4.49 -10.11 16.94
CA THR A 68 -4.89 -9.10 17.93
C THR A 68 -6.08 -8.27 17.50
N ASP A 69 -6.40 -8.26 16.20
CA ASP A 69 -7.51 -7.49 15.66
C ASP A 69 -8.11 -8.19 14.43
N VAL A 70 -9.43 -8.18 14.32
CA VAL A 70 -10.17 -8.79 13.20
C VAL A 70 -11.34 -7.89 12.83
N GLU A 71 -11.30 -7.32 11.63
CA GLU A 71 -12.39 -6.53 11.07
C GLU A 71 -13.21 -7.39 10.09
N SER A 72 -14.52 -7.45 10.33
CA SER A 72 -15.45 -8.29 9.58
C SER A 72 -16.37 -7.46 8.71
N ASN A 73 -16.86 -8.06 7.62
CA ASN A 73 -17.81 -7.45 6.68
C ASN A 73 -17.26 -6.24 5.93
N VAL A 74 -15.95 -6.22 5.67
CA VAL A 74 -15.32 -5.16 4.86
C VAL A 74 -15.88 -5.21 3.45
N ALA A 75 -16.53 -4.13 3.03
CA ALA A 75 -17.29 -4.11 1.78
C ALA A 75 -16.36 -4.05 0.56
N GLU A 76 -16.62 -4.92 -0.43
CA GLU A 76 -15.82 -5.03 -1.66
C GLU A 76 -14.31 -5.20 -1.40
N LEU A 77 -13.96 -5.95 -0.34
CA LEU A 77 -12.58 -6.23 0.01
C LEU A 77 -11.80 -6.78 -1.20
N GLY A 78 -10.63 -6.19 -1.47
CA GLY A 78 -9.75 -6.57 -2.57
C GLY A 78 -10.13 -5.98 -3.93
N GLU A 79 -11.26 -5.28 -4.02
CA GLU A 79 -11.64 -4.54 -5.22
C GLU A 79 -11.10 -3.12 -5.21
N SER A 80 -10.91 -2.57 -6.41
CA SER A 80 -10.44 -1.20 -6.61
C SER A 80 -11.47 -0.22 -6.05
N GLY A 81 -11.10 0.55 -5.04
CA GLY A 81 -12.02 1.46 -4.35
C GLY A 81 -13.04 0.74 -3.47
N GLY A 82 -12.75 -0.49 -3.05
CA GLY A 82 -13.39 -1.18 -1.93
C GLY A 82 -13.03 -0.53 -0.59
N GLU A 83 -13.77 -0.88 0.45
CA GLU A 83 -13.49 -0.42 1.82
C GLU A 83 -12.16 -1.03 2.32
N VAL A 84 -11.44 -0.27 3.15
CA VAL A 84 -10.24 -0.76 3.83
C VAL A 84 -10.50 -0.73 5.33
N ALA A 85 -10.22 -1.84 6.03
CA ALA A 85 -10.35 -1.89 7.49
C ALA A 85 -9.59 -0.78 8.20
N PHE A 86 -10.19 -0.32 9.31
CA PHE A 86 -9.61 0.66 10.23
C PHE A 86 -9.46 0.02 11.61
N TYR A 87 -8.22 -0.21 12.03
CA TYR A 87 -7.90 -0.94 13.25
C TYR A 87 -7.64 -0.01 14.44
N ASP A 88 -7.57 -0.55 15.65
CA ASP A 88 -7.22 0.26 16.82
C ASP A 88 -5.80 0.86 16.71
N PHE A 89 -4.84 0.08 16.20
CA PHE A 89 -3.48 0.58 15.99
C PHE A 89 -3.38 1.66 14.91
N ASP A 90 -4.35 1.78 14.00
CA ASP A 90 -4.38 2.86 13.01
C ASP A 90 -4.62 4.23 13.70
N ARG A 91 -5.04 4.28 14.97
CA ARG A 91 -5.18 5.53 15.74
C ARG A 91 -3.84 6.10 16.22
N GLN A 92 -2.76 5.34 16.10
CA GLN A 92 -1.45 5.75 16.58
C GLN A 92 -0.97 7.02 15.87
N ARG A 93 -0.29 7.88 16.63
CA ARG A 93 0.37 9.05 16.06
C ARG A 93 1.60 8.63 15.27
N VAL A 94 1.79 9.23 14.11
CA VAL A 94 2.97 9.04 13.27
C VAL A 94 4.06 10.00 13.74
N SER A 95 5.15 9.49 14.28
CA SER A 95 6.33 10.32 14.57
C SER A 95 7.07 10.70 13.28
N ASN A 96 7.90 11.74 13.33
CA ASN A 96 8.73 12.11 12.17
C ASN A 96 9.66 10.95 11.76
N ASP A 97 10.25 10.25 12.72
CA ASP A 97 11.11 9.09 12.43
C ASP A 97 10.35 7.96 11.73
N LEU A 98 9.11 7.69 12.16
CA LEU A 98 8.26 6.70 11.52
C LEU A 98 7.88 7.14 10.11
N LEU A 99 7.50 8.42 9.93
CA LEU A 99 7.16 8.97 8.63
C LEU A 99 8.32 8.84 7.65
N GLU A 100 9.52 9.31 8.02
CA GLU A 100 10.69 9.25 7.14
C GLU A 100 11.13 7.81 6.87
N ARG A 101 11.00 6.90 7.85
CA ARG A 101 11.21 5.47 7.61
C ARG A 101 10.22 4.92 6.60
N CYS A 102 8.94 5.22 6.73
CA CYS A 102 7.92 4.79 5.77
C CYS A 102 8.17 5.36 4.38
N ILE A 103 8.57 6.64 4.25
CA ILE A 103 8.91 7.24 2.96
C ILE A 103 10.14 6.55 2.33
N ARG A 104 11.16 6.19 3.10
CA ARG A 104 12.27 5.37 2.59
C ARG A 104 11.79 4.01 2.10
N CYS A 105 10.91 3.33 2.85
CA CYS A 105 10.32 2.06 2.42
C CYS A 105 9.48 2.21 1.15
N MET A 106 8.74 3.31 0.99
CA MET A 106 8.02 3.63 -0.25
C MET A 106 9.01 3.75 -1.41
N ARG A 107 10.13 4.47 -1.22
CA ARG A 107 11.19 4.56 -2.23
C ARG A 107 11.75 3.19 -2.59
N TYR A 108 12.02 2.32 -1.61
CA TYR A 108 12.51 0.96 -1.88
C TYR A 108 11.53 0.16 -2.74
N ASN A 109 10.24 0.16 -2.38
CA ASN A 109 9.21 -0.47 -3.21
C ASN A 109 9.23 0.06 -4.65
N ARG A 110 9.40 1.38 -4.82
CA ARG A 110 9.44 1.99 -6.15
C ARG A 110 10.65 1.56 -6.95
N VAL A 111 11.84 1.47 -6.32
CA VAL A 111 13.05 0.98 -6.98
C VAL A 111 12.81 -0.44 -7.49
N ASP A 112 12.36 -1.34 -6.63
CA ASP A 112 12.11 -2.74 -7.00
C ASP A 112 11.05 -2.88 -8.10
N LEU A 113 9.98 -2.08 -8.02
CA LEU A 113 8.94 -2.05 -9.05
C LEU A 113 9.51 -1.59 -10.40
N LEU A 114 10.31 -0.54 -10.42
CA LEU A 114 10.91 -0.03 -11.66
C LEU A 114 11.94 -0.99 -12.24
N GLU A 115 12.71 -1.69 -11.41
CA GLU A 115 13.62 -2.76 -11.84
C GLU A 115 12.88 -3.89 -12.55
N LEU A 116 11.64 -4.21 -12.12
CA LEU A 116 10.82 -5.24 -12.77
C LEU A 116 10.25 -4.81 -14.13
N VAL A 117 9.98 -3.51 -14.34
CA VAL A 117 9.14 -3.05 -15.46
C VAL A 117 9.82 -2.17 -16.49
N ARG A 118 10.93 -1.50 -16.14
CA ARG A 118 11.55 -0.45 -16.99
C ARG A 118 11.95 -0.95 -18.37
N ASP A 119 12.49 -2.16 -18.44
CA ASP A 119 13.03 -2.73 -19.68
C ASP A 119 12.08 -3.76 -20.34
N LEU A 120 10.84 -3.85 -19.85
CA LEU A 120 9.86 -4.77 -20.44
C LEU A 120 9.41 -4.28 -21.82
N PRO A 121 9.33 -5.17 -22.83
CA PRO A 121 8.74 -4.82 -24.13
C PRO A 121 7.29 -4.32 -24.00
N SER A 122 6.89 -3.37 -24.85
CA SER A 122 5.51 -2.84 -24.89
C SER A 122 4.44 -3.94 -24.94
N GLU A 123 4.69 -5.02 -25.69
CA GLU A 123 3.75 -6.14 -25.79
C GLU A 123 3.56 -6.88 -24.46
N VAL A 124 4.61 -7.01 -23.65
CA VAL A 124 4.51 -7.59 -22.31
C VAL A 124 3.76 -6.64 -21.38
N MET A 125 4.09 -5.34 -21.43
CA MET A 125 3.43 -4.31 -20.62
C MET A 125 1.92 -4.23 -20.85
N LYS A 126 1.47 -4.46 -22.09
CA LYS A 126 0.07 -4.34 -22.52
C LYS A 126 -0.70 -5.66 -22.51
N LYS A 127 -0.03 -6.80 -22.30
CA LYS A 127 -0.69 -8.10 -22.22
C LYS A 127 -1.46 -8.26 -20.91
N THR A 128 -2.76 -8.50 -21.01
CA THR A 128 -3.60 -8.86 -19.85
C THR A 128 -3.59 -10.38 -19.67
N PRO A 129 -3.13 -10.91 -18.51
CA PRO A 129 -3.21 -12.34 -18.25
C PRO A 129 -4.66 -12.85 -18.15
N PRO A 130 -4.91 -14.14 -18.39
CA PRO A 130 -6.23 -14.73 -18.19
C PRO A 130 -6.76 -14.51 -16.77
N ALA A 131 -8.07 -14.27 -16.64
CA ALA A 131 -8.77 -14.00 -15.39
C ALA A 131 -8.28 -12.75 -14.61
N LYS A 132 -7.54 -11.85 -15.25
CA LYS A 132 -7.13 -10.55 -14.70
C LYS A 132 -7.81 -9.41 -15.45
N SER A 133 -8.11 -8.33 -14.72
CA SER A 133 -8.77 -7.14 -15.27
C SER A 133 -7.80 -6.06 -15.74
N ARG A 134 -6.50 -6.15 -15.40
CA ARG A 134 -5.46 -5.17 -15.74
C ARG A 134 -4.22 -5.87 -16.31
N ASN A 135 -3.56 -5.22 -17.27
CA ASN A 135 -2.19 -5.52 -17.67
C ASN A 135 -1.19 -4.76 -16.77
N ILE A 136 0.11 -4.91 -17.00
CA ILE A 136 1.14 -4.26 -16.16
C ILE A 136 1.00 -2.74 -16.23
N GLN A 137 0.83 -2.16 -17.43
CA GLN A 137 0.64 -0.71 -17.57
C GLN A 137 -0.57 -0.20 -16.77
N GLY A 138 -1.69 -0.94 -16.78
CA GLY A 138 -2.87 -0.64 -15.99
C GLY A 138 -2.67 -0.80 -14.48
N ILE A 139 -1.81 -1.73 -14.05
CA ILE A 139 -1.41 -1.84 -12.64
C ILE A 139 -0.61 -0.60 -12.22
N LEU A 140 0.37 -0.17 -13.01
CA LEU A 140 1.17 1.02 -12.70
C LEU A 140 0.29 2.28 -12.60
N ALA A 141 -0.67 2.44 -13.51
CA ALA A 141 -1.62 3.55 -13.46
C ALA A 141 -2.52 3.46 -12.22
N HIS A 142 -2.95 2.24 -11.86
CA HIS A 142 -3.73 2.01 -10.65
C HIS A 142 -2.96 2.34 -9.36
N ILE A 143 -1.65 2.09 -9.31
CA ILE A 143 -0.81 2.51 -8.17
C ILE A 143 -0.82 4.03 -8.06
N CYS A 144 -0.64 4.77 -9.16
CA CYS A 144 -0.68 6.24 -9.16
C CYS A 144 -2.02 6.77 -8.61
N ASN A 145 -3.13 6.26 -9.14
CA ASN A 145 -4.47 6.63 -8.68
C ASN A 145 -4.69 6.29 -7.19
N ALA A 146 -4.09 5.20 -6.69
CA ALA A 146 -4.22 4.81 -5.29
C ALA A 146 -3.44 5.74 -4.35
N GLU A 147 -2.25 6.20 -4.77
CA GLU A 147 -1.47 7.19 -4.00
C GLU A 147 -2.24 8.50 -3.85
N GLU A 148 -2.78 9.02 -4.96
CA GLU A 148 -3.68 10.19 -5.00
C GLU A 148 -4.92 9.97 -4.11
N PHE A 149 -5.55 8.80 -4.23
CA PHE A 149 -6.70 8.45 -3.40
C PHE A 149 -6.35 8.47 -1.91
N TYR A 150 -5.22 7.89 -1.50
CA TYR A 150 -4.83 7.83 -0.09
C TYR A 150 -4.48 9.20 0.49
N ILE A 151 -3.76 10.07 -0.23
CA ILE A 151 -3.48 11.42 0.27
C ILE A 151 -4.75 12.25 0.40
N SER A 152 -5.69 12.15 -0.54
CA SER A 152 -6.95 12.91 -0.49
C SER A 152 -7.76 12.66 0.79
N ARG A 153 -7.49 11.55 1.51
CA ARG A 153 -8.11 11.22 2.80
C ARG A 153 -7.65 12.12 3.95
N LEU A 154 -6.63 12.96 3.74
CA LEU A 154 -6.13 13.93 4.73
C LEU A 154 -6.96 15.22 4.83
N GLY A 155 -7.97 15.38 3.96
CA GLY A 155 -8.90 16.51 3.97
C GLY A 155 -8.97 17.23 2.63
N GLU A 156 -9.96 18.11 2.47
CA GLU A 156 -10.22 18.84 1.23
C GLU A 156 -9.05 19.72 0.77
N GLU A 157 -8.24 20.25 1.70
CA GLU A 157 -7.08 21.05 1.33
C GLU A 157 -5.98 20.25 0.63
N THR A 158 -6.05 18.92 0.71
CA THR A 158 -5.01 18.03 0.18
C THR A 158 -4.91 18.14 -1.33
N ASP A 159 -6.04 18.24 -2.03
CA ASP A 159 -6.07 18.28 -3.49
C ASP A 159 -5.22 19.46 -4.01
N ARG A 160 -5.39 20.65 -3.40
CA ARG A 160 -4.59 21.85 -3.73
C ARG A 160 -3.10 21.70 -3.39
N ILE A 161 -2.79 21.15 -2.22
CA ILE A 161 -1.39 20.99 -1.75
C ILE A 161 -0.67 19.96 -2.62
N TYR A 162 -1.36 18.88 -2.98
CA TYR A 162 -0.84 17.84 -3.86
C TYR A 162 -0.52 18.41 -5.25
N GLU A 163 -1.45 19.13 -5.88
CA GLU A 163 -1.20 19.75 -7.18
C GLU A 163 -0.07 20.80 -7.14
N GLU A 164 0.10 21.51 -6.02
CA GLU A 164 1.23 22.42 -5.82
C GLU A 164 2.58 21.68 -5.87
N TYR A 165 2.69 20.52 -5.19
CA TYR A 165 3.88 19.67 -5.25
C TYR A 165 4.02 18.91 -6.58
N LEU A 166 2.91 18.61 -7.24
CA LEU A 166 2.88 18.00 -8.58
C LEU A 166 3.41 18.98 -9.64
N GLY A 167 3.21 20.29 -9.43
CA GLY A 167 3.60 21.34 -10.35
C GLY A 167 2.68 21.46 -11.58
N MET A 168 1.59 20.70 -11.61
CA MET A 168 0.59 20.68 -12.68
C MET A 168 -0.76 20.14 -12.15
N PRO A 169 -1.88 20.34 -12.88
CA PRO A 169 -3.15 19.70 -12.52
C PRO A 169 -3.08 18.17 -12.62
N GLU A 170 -3.85 17.46 -11.78
CA GLU A 170 -3.89 15.97 -11.76
C GLU A 170 -4.20 15.40 -13.15
N SER A 171 -5.19 15.98 -13.85
CA SER A 171 -5.57 15.56 -15.21
C SER A 171 -4.45 15.66 -16.25
N GLN A 172 -3.48 16.55 -16.04
CA GLN A 172 -2.30 16.65 -16.90
C GLN A 172 -1.30 15.53 -16.57
N ALA A 173 -1.08 15.24 -15.28
CA ALA A 173 -0.22 14.14 -14.84
C ALA A 173 -0.76 12.78 -15.30
N ASP A 174 -2.08 12.60 -15.33
CA ASP A 174 -2.76 11.41 -15.86
C ASP A 174 -2.42 11.08 -17.33
N SER A 175 -2.06 12.10 -18.10
CA SER A 175 -1.75 11.98 -19.52
C SER A 175 -0.27 11.70 -19.79
N LEU A 176 0.59 11.68 -18.76
CA LEU A 176 2.03 11.45 -18.92
C LEU A 176 2.34 9.99 -19.28
N PRO A 177 3.48 9.73 -19.93
CA PRO A 177 4.03 8.38 -20.06
C PRO A 177 4.10 7.70 -18.68
N ILE A 178 3.68 6.43 -18.60
CA ILE A 178 3.38 5.80 -17.32
C ILE A 178 4.55 5.82 -16.31
N LEU A 179 5.79 5.66 -16.76
CA LEU A 179 6.96 5.69 -15.88
C LEU A 179 7.25 7.11 -15.36
N GLU A 180 7.02 8.13 -16.19
CA GLU A 180 7.14 9.54 -15.81
C GLU A 180 6.03 9.93 -14.82
N ARG A 181 4.79 9.49 -15.09
CA ARG A 181 3.67 9.66 -14.16
C ARG A 181 4.00 9.09 -12.79
N MET A 182 4.51 7.85 -12.75
CA MET A 182 4.89 7.22 -11.48
C MET A 182 5.88 8.08 -10.69
N GLU A 183 6.94 8.58 -11.32
CA GLU A 183 7.96 9.41 -10.67
C GLU A 183 7.35 10.67 -10.05
N ILE A 184 6.61 11.44 -10.86
CA ILE A 184 6.01 12.71 -10.44
C ILE A 184 4.95 12.51 -9.34
N VAL A 185 4.05 11.54 -9.50
CA VAL A 185 3.02 11.22 -8.50
C VAL A 185 3.63 10.83 -7.17
N ARG A 186 4.71 10.03 -7.17
CA ARG A 186 5.39 9.64 -5.92
C ARG A 186 6.07 10.83 -5.25
N GLY A 187 6.78 11.65 -6.03
CA GLY A 187 7.43 12.86 -5.51
C GLY A 187 6.42 13.74 -4.79
N ALA A 188 5.34 14.12 -5.50
CA ALA A 188 4.27 14.95 -4.96
C ALA A 188 3.57 14.30 -3.75
N SER A 189 3.28 13.00 -3.80
CA SER A 189 2.68 12.26 -2.68
C SER A 189 3.56 12.33 -1.44
N THR A 190 4.86 12.10 -1.55
CA THR A 190 5.76 12.10 -0.38
C THR A 190 5.92 13.49 0.23
N GLU A 191 6.01 14.54 -0.59
CA GLU A 191 6.06 15.92 -0.08
C GLU A 191 4.74 16.32 0.58
N THR A 192 3.61 15.93 -0.01
CA THR A 192 2.28 16.14 0.58
C THR A 192 2.15 15.44 1.94
N LEU A 193 2.62 14.19 2.06
CA LEU A 193 2.63 13.46 3.33
C LEU A 193 3.50 14.17 4.38
N ARG A 194 4.71 14.63 4.01
CA ARG A 194 5.59 15.41 4.91
C ARG A 194 4.94 16.69 5.40
N PHE A 195 4.23 17.38 4.52
CA PHE A 195 3.57 18.63 4.84
C PHE A 195 2.35 18.44 5.75
N LEU A 196 1.47 17.49 5.42
CA LEU A 196 0.16 17.35 6.06
C LEU A 196 0.18 16.48 7.33
N ILE A 197 0.98 15.41 7.38
CA ILE A 197 0.94 14.49 8.53
C ILE A 197 1.17 15.19 9.87
N PRO A 198 2.14 16.12 10.03
CA PRO A 198 2.35 16.80 11.31
C PRO A 198 1.11 17.53 11.83
N SER A 199 0.32 18.16 10.96
CA SER A 199 -0.88 18.92 11.36
C SER A 199 -2.13 18.04 11.50
N LYS A 200 -2.18 16.91 10.78
CA LYS A 200 -3.30 15.94 10.80
C LYS A 200 -3.11 14.79 11.80
N ASN A 201 -1.98 14.76 12.51
CA ASN A 201 -1.58 13.62 13.31
C ASN A 201 -2.56 13.34 14.47
N GLY A 202 -3.04 12.10 14.57
CA GLY A 202 -4.01 11.69 15.59
C GLY A 202 -5.45 12.11 15.30
N MET A 203 -5.73 12.74 14.15
CA MET A 203 -7.10 12.96 13.68
C MET A 203 -7.65 11.70 13.03
N ILE A 204 -8.96 11.47 13.18
CA ILE A 204 -9.72 10.49 12.41
C ILE A 204 -10.59 11.27 11.43
N LEU A 205 -10.38 11.02 10.15
CA LEU A 205 -10.97 11.73 9.03
C LEU A 205 -11.91 10.80 8.26
N THR A 206 -12.88 11.40 7.59
CA THR A 206 -13.70 10.77 6.54
C THR A 206 -13.69 11.69 5.34
N ARG A 207 -13.91 11.15 4.14
CA ARG A 207 -13.89 11.93 2.89
C ARG A 207 -15.03 11.45 1.98
N PRO A 208 -16.27 11.90 2.23
CA PRO A 208 -17.45 11.34 1.58
C PRO A 208 -17.50 11.57 0.07
N ASP A 209 -16.93 12.66 -0.44
CA ASP A 209 -17.15 13.06 -1.84
C ASP A 209 -16.39 12.20 -2.87
N TYR A 210 -15.51 11.30 -2.41
CA TYR A 210 -14.61 10.52 -3.29
C TYR A 210 -14.48 9.08 -2.78
N THR A 211 -15.59 8.48 -2.37
CA THR A 211 -15.66 7.06 -1.98
C THR A 211 -17.10 6.59 -2.03
N ARG A 212 -17.30 5.27 -2.21
CA ARG A 212 -18.61 4.63 -2.01
C ARG A 212 -18.91 4.37 -0.53
N TYR A 213 -17.92 4.58 0.34
CA TYR A 213 -17.99 4.33 1.78
C TYR A 213 -17.77 5.63 2.57
N PRO A 214 -18.78 6.51 2.66
CA PRO A 214 -18.63 7.86 3.23
C PRO A 214 -18.25 7.85 4.72
N ASN A 215 -18.51 6.74 5.41
CA ASN A 215 -18.19 6.55 6.82
C ASN A 215 -16.82 5.89 7.05
N GLU A 216 -16.10 5.55 5.98
CA GLU A 216 -14.79 4.91 6.08
C GLU A 216 -13.82 5.86 6.80
N LYS A 217 -13.21 5.35 7.88
CA LYS A 217 -12.29 6.10 8.72
C LYS A 217 -10.88 6.04 8.16
N TRP A 218 -10.21 7.18 8.21
CA TRP A 218 -8.84 7.35 7.79
C TRP A 218 -8.04 8.08 8.87
N SER A 219 -6.81 7.63 9.09
CA SER A 219 -5.82 8.27 9.93
C SER A 219 -4.51 8.39 9.16
N THR A 220 -3.60 9.23 9.63
CA THR A 220 -2.26 9.34 9.05
C THR A 220 -1.52 8.00 9.04
N TYR A 221 -1.71 7.17 10.08
CA TYR A 221 -1.11 5.84 10.16
C TYR A 221 -1.70 4.87 9.12
N LYS A 222 -3.03 4.80 8.98
CA LYS A 222 -3.68 3.96 7.96
C LYS A 222 -3.21 4.34 6.56
N ILE A 223 -3.06 5.64 6.29
CA ILE A 223 -2.60 6.15 4.99
C ILE A 223 -1.19 5.63 4.67
N ILE A 224 -0.19 5.88 5.52
CA ILE A 224 1.19 5.42 5.26
C ILE A 224 1.28 3.89 5.17
N ARG A 225 0.48 3.18 5.97
CA ARG A 225 0.37 1.72 5.91
C ARG A 225 -0.13 1.26 4.54
N ARG A 226 -1.20 1.88 4.03
CA ARG A 226 -1.82 1.52 2.75
C ARG A 226 -0.93 1.81 1.55
N PHE A 227 -0.17 2.91 1.58
CA PHE A 227 0.86 3.16 0.56
C PHE A 227 1.83 1.98 0.43
N LEU A 228 2.36 1.49 1.55
CA LEU A 228 3.35 0.42 1.56
C LEU A 228 2.76 -0.95 1.20
N GLU A 229 1.61 -1.30 1.77
CA GLU A 229 0.94 -2.57 1.52
C GLU A 229 0.48 -2.69 0.06
N HIS A 230 -0.14 -1.64 -0.49
CA HIS A 230 -0.75 -1.65 -1.82
C HIS A 230 0.28 -1.77 -2.95
N GLU A 231 1.37 -0.99 -2.90
CA GLU A 231 2.42 -1.09 -3.93
C GLU A 231 3.11 -2.47 -3.89
N ARG A 232 3.38 -3.01 -2.69
CA ARG A 232 3.95 -4.36 -2.53
C ARG A 232 3.03 -5.44 -3.07
N GLU A 233 1.72 -5.32 -2.85
CA GLU A 233 0.76 -6.26 -3.43
C GLU A 233 0.85 -6.25 -4.96
N HIS A 234 0.95 -5.06 -5.56
CA HIS A 234 1.06 -4.94 -7.00
C HIS A 234 2.40 -5.38 -7.56
N ILE A 235 3.51 -5.20 -6.83
CA ILE A 235 4.79 -5.81 -7.15
C ILE A 235 4.64 -7.34 -7.24
N TYR A 236 4.00 -7.98 -6.26
CA TYR A 236 3.79 -9.43 -6.29
C TYR A 236 2.89 -9.86 -7.45
N ASN A 237 1.84 -9.09 -7.74
CA ASN A 237 0.97 -9.36 -8.89
C ASN A 237 1.76 -9.31 -10.21
N ILE A 238 2.60 -8.28 -10.41
CA ILE A 238 3.46 -8.14 -11.60
C ILE A 238 4.47 -9.28 -11.69
N ARG A 239 5.14 -9.64 -10.59
CA ARG A 239 6.04 -10.81 -10.55
C ARG A 239 5.32 -12.08 -10.99
N GLY A 240 4.08 -12.29 -10.53
CA GLY A 240 3.24 -13.38 -11.00
C GLY A 240 2.93 -13.33 -12.49
N TYR A 241 2.72 -12.14 -13.08
CA TYR A 241 2.48 -11.98 -14.52
C TYR A 241 3.72 -12.33 -15.35
N LEU A 242 4.90 -12.10 -14.77
CA LEU A 242 6.21 -12.41 -15.33
C LEU A 242 6.68 -13.84 -15.03
N ASN A 243 5.88 -14.65 -14.33
CA ASN A 243 6.22 -16.00 -13.85
C ASN A 243 7.48 -16.04 -12.95
N LEU A 244 7.69 -14.98 -12.17
CA LEU A 244 8.74 -14.90 -11.15
C LEU A 244 8.20 -15.39 -9.80
N PRO A 245 9.05 -15.83 -8.86
CA PRO A 245 8.64 -16.10 -7.49
C PRO A 245 7.95 -14.87 -6.90
N LEU A 246 6.78 -15.04 -6.27
CA LEU A 246 6.00 -13.89 -5.75
C LEU A 246 6.74 -13.09 -4.68
N ARG A 247 7.64 -13.75 -3.94
CA ARG A 247 8.46 -13.22 -2.85
C ARG A 247 9.88 -13.73 -3.05
N GLU A 248 10.88 -12.86 -2.92
CA GLU A 248 12.32 -13.13 -3.07
C GLU A 248 13.16 -12.53 -1.94
#